data_AF-A0A559IXF0-F1
#
_entry.id   AF-A0A559IXF0-F1
#
_cell.length_a   1.000
_cell.length_b   1.000
_cell.length_c   1.000
_cell.angle_alpha   90.00
_cell.angle_beta   90.00
_cell.angle_gamma   90.00
#
_symmetry.space_group_name_H-M   'P 1'
#
loop_
_entity.id
_entity.type
_entity.pdbx_description
1 polymer ?
#
loop_
_entity_poly.entity_id
_entity_poly.type
_entity_poly.pdbx_seq_one_letter_code
_entity_poly.pdbx_strand_id
1 'polypeptide(L)' 'MNQQDKPNGKMTKVEMEMAVDQMLEFLPVFIAQAQPQAQLLRSKYVALKAEGFSDKEALHIVSTRPLYE' A
#
# COMPACT_ATOMS: atom_id res chain seq x y z
N MET A 1 43.14 5.39 16.22
CA MET A 1 42.08 5.06 15.25
C MET A 1 40.75 5.50 15.88
N ASN A 2 40.19 6.62 15.41
CA ASN A 2 38.98 7.20 15.99
C ASN A 2 37.76 6.35 15.61
N GLN A 3 36.95 5.97 16.60
CA GLN A 3 35.78 5.09 16.45
C GLN A 3 34.56 5.78 15.79
N GLN A 4 34.76 6.75 14.91
CA GLN A 4 33.66 7.58 14.37
C GLN A 4 33.01 7.04 13.09
N ASP A 5 33.58 6.02 12.45
CA ASP A 5 33.05 5.45 11.19
C ASP A 5 32.13 4.23 11.39
N LYS A 6 31.28 4.23 12.42
CA LYS A 6 30.22 3.22 12.55
C LYS A 6 28.90 3.82 12.06
N PRO A 7 28.25 3.28 11.01
CA PRO A 7 26.93 3.76 10.59
C PRO A 7 25.96 3.64 11.76
N ASN A 8 25.47 4.78 12.26
CA ASN A 8 24.63 4.88 13.45
C ASN A 8 23.17 4.45 13.19
N GLY A 9 22.90 3.86 12.03
CA GLY A 9 21.57 3.44 11.57
C GLY A 9 20.61 4.60 11.27
N LYS A 10 21.07 5.86 11.34
CA LYS A 10 20.24 7.03 11.05
C LYS A 10 20.46 7.46 9.60
N MET A 11 19.35 7.61 8.89
CA MET A 11 19.32 8.16 7.55
C MET A 11 19.92 9.57 7.58
N THR A 12 20.88 9.82 6.70
CA THR A 12 21.47 11.14 6.49
C THR A 12 20.43 12.06 5.84
N LYS A 13 20.66 13.38 5.91
CA LYS A 13 19.78 14.38 5.29
C LYS A 13 19.61 14.14 3.79
N VAL A 14 20.70 13.77 3.10
CA VAL A 14 20.70 13.49 1.66
C VAL A 14 19.88 12.25 1.34
N GLU A 15 20.04 11.16 2.10
CA GLU A 15 19.24 9.95 1.92
C GLU A 15 17.75 10.20 2.18
N MET A 16 17.42 11.10 3.12
CA MET A 16 16.03 11.50 3.38
C MET A 16 15.44 12.31 2.22
N GLU A 17 16.21 13.25 1.65
CA GLU A 17 15.81 14.03 0.47
C GLU A 17 15.57 13.10 -0.73
N MET A 18 16.48 12.14 -0.98
CA MET A 18 16.32 11.13 -2.03
C MET A 18 15.08 10.26 -1.83
N ALA A 19 14.78 9.86 -0.58
CA ALA A 19 13.59 9.07 -0.28
C ALA A 19 12.29 9.86 -0.55
N VAL A 20 12.26 11.15 -0.21
CA VAL A 20 11.12 12.04 -0.49
C VAL A 20 10.93 12.21 -1.99
N ASP A 21 12.00 12.47 -2.73
CA ASP A 21 11.93 12.63 -4.20
C ASP A 21 11.41 11.35 -4.87
N GLN A 22 11.89 10.19 -4.44
CA GLN A 22 11.40 8.90 -4.93
C GLN A 22 9.92 8.68 -4.60
N MET A 23 9.46 9.04 -3.40
CA MET A 23 8.04 8.97 -3.06
C MET A 23 7.18 9.88 -3.93
N LEU A 24 7.65 11.10 -4.21
CA LEU A 24 6.97 12.05 -5.08
C LEU A 24 6.89 11.56 -6.53
N GLU A 25 7.92 10.86 -7.01
CA GLU A 25 7.93 10.25 -8.34
C GLU A 25 6.83 9.18 -8.50
N PHE A 26 6.63 8.34 -7.48
CA PHE A 26 5.64 7.26 -7.52
C PHE A 26 4.22 7.68 -7.09
N LEU A 27 4.08 8.81 -6.40
CA LEU A 27 2.79 9.30 -5.90
C LEU A 27 1.70 9.40 -6.99
N PRO A 28 1.97 9.91 -8.21
CA PRO A 28 0.99 9.93 -9.29
C PRO A 28 0.49 8.54 -9.68
N VAL A 29 1.36 7.52 -9.68
CA VAL A 29 1.00 6.13 -9.98
C VAL A 29 0.06 5.59 -8.90
N PHE A 30 0.38 5.82 -7.62
CA PHE A 30 -0.50 5.42 -6.52
C PHE A 30 -1.88 6.10 -6.60
N ILE A 31 -1.93 7.40 -6.90
CA ILE A 31 -3.18 8.14 -7.08
C ILE A 31 -3.98 7.57 -8.26
N ALA A 32 -3.33 7.34 -9.41
CA ALA A 32 -3.98 6.80 -10.59
C ALA A 32 -4.54 5.38 -10.37
N GLN A 33 -3.88 4.58 -9.54
CA GLN A 33 -4.33 3.23 -9.22
C GLN A 33 -5.40 3.18 -8.11
N ALA A 34 -5.48 4.17 -7.23
CA ALA A 34 -6.40 4.15 -6.09
C ALA A 34 -7.86 3.93 -6.49
N GLN A 35 -8.33 4.64 -7.52
CA GLN A 35 -9.72 4.53 -7.99
C GLN A 35 -10.03 3.16 -8.62
N PRO A 36 -9.25 2.65 -9.60
CA PRO A 36 -9.44 1.30 -10.14
C PRO A 36 -9.41 0.21 -9.06
N GLN A 37 -8.49 0.31 -8.10
CA GLN A 37 -8.39 -0.68 -7.02
C GLN A 37 -9.64 -0.66 -6.12
N ALA A 38 -10.15 0.52 -5.76
CA ALA A 38 -11.38 0.66 -5.00
C ALA A 38 -12.59 0.06 -5.73
N GLN A 39 -12.67 0.24 -7.05
CA GLN A 39 -13.73 -0.35 -7.87
C GLN A 39 -13.64 -1.89 -7.87
N LEU A 40 -12.44 -2.46 -7.95
CA LEU A 40 -12.26 -3.91 -7.91
C LEU A 40 -12.67 -4.49 -6.55
N LEU A 41 -12.23 -3.87 -5.45
CA LEU A 41 -12.62 -4.27 -4.10
C LEU A 41 -14.13 -4.22 -3.90
N ARG A 42 -14.79 -3.17 -4.41
CA ARG A 42 -16.25 -3.05 -4.40
C ARG A 42 -16.91 -4.17 -5.19
N SER A 43 -16.42 -4.48 -6.38
CA SER A 43 -16.97 -5.57 -7.22
C SER A 43 -16.85 -6.93 -6.53
N LYS A 44 -15.70 -7.22 -5.90
CA LYS A 44 -15.50 -8.45 -5.10
C LYS A 44 -16.45 -8.52 -3.92
N TYR A 45 -16.63 -7.42 -3.18
CA TYR A 45 -17.60 -7.34 -2.09
C TYR A 45 -19.04 -7.62 -2.58
N VAL A 46 -19.47 -6.99 -3.67
CA VAL A 46 -20.82 -7.19 -4.23
C VAL A 46 -21.04 -8.64 -4.68
N ALA A 47 -20.03 -9.27 -5.30
CA ALA A 47 -20.10 -10.68 -5.69
C ALA A 47 -20.28 -11.61 -4.48
N LEU A 48 -19.50 -11.41 -3.41
CA LEU A 48 -19.64 -12.17 -2.16
C LEU A 48 -21.03 -11.98 -1.53
N LYS A 49 -21.55 -10.76 -1.52
CA LYS A 49 -22.91 -10.50 -1.04
C LYS A 49 -23.98 -11.24 -1.86
N ALA A 50 -23.81 -11.33 -3.18
CA ALA A 50 -24.72 -12.05 -4.06
C ALA A 50 -24.67 -13.57 -3.85
N GLU A 51 -23.52 -14.11 -3.46
CA GLU A 51 -23.34 -15.52 -3.08
C GLU A 51 -23.90 -15.87 -1.69
N GLY A 52 -24.39 -14.87 -0.93
CA GLY A 52 -25.04 -15.06 0.36
C GLY A 52 -24.15 -14.84 1.58
N PHE A 53 -22.92 -14.36 1.40
CA PHE A 53 -22.06 -13.99 2.53
C PHE A 53 -22.65 -12.79 3.31
N SER A 54 -22.44 -12.81 4.63
CA SER A 54 -22.76 -11.65 5.47
C SER A 54 -21.81 -10.48 5.18
N ASP A 55 -22.19 -9.26 5.58
CA ASP A 55 -21.31 -8.10 5.42
C ASP A 55 -19.97 -8.27 6.13
N LYS A 56 -19.99 -8.87 7.31
CA LYS A 56 -18.79 -9.12 8.11
C LYS A 56 -17.84 -10.08 7.40
N GLU A 57 -18.36 -11.16 6.82
CA GLU A 57 -17.55 -12.14 6.08
C GLU A 57 -17.02 -11.54 4.78
N ALA A 58 -17.87 -10.85 4.01
CA ALA A 58 -17.47 -10.23 2.76
C ALA A 58 -16.37 -9.17 2.96
N LEU A 59 -16.52 -8.30 3.96
CA LEU A 59 -15.49 -7.30 4.30
C LEU A 59 -14.21 -7.95 4.83
N HIS A 60 -14.32 -9.03 5.61
CA HIS A 60 -13.15 -9.78 6.07
C HIS A 60 -12.37 -10.38 4.90
N ILE A 61 -13.04 -11.00 3.94
CA ILE A 61 -12.41 -11.58 2.75
C ILE A 61 -11.74 -10.49 1.90
N VAL A 62 -12.44 -9.38 1.65
CA VAL A 62 -11.94 -8.29 0.79
C VAL A 62 -10.75 -7.55 1.43
N SER A 63 -10.69 -7.46 2.76
CA SER A 63 -9.60 -6.77 3.48
C SER A 63 -8.36 -7.64 3.74
N THR A 64 -8.49 -8.97 3.72
CA THR A 64 -7.38 -9.88 4.08
C THR A 64 -6.72 -10.54 2.88
N ARG A 65 -7.33 -10.48 1.69
CA ARG A 65 -6.80 -11.09 0.48
C ARG A 65 -6.14 -10.08 -0.45
N PRO A 66 -5.15 -10.52 -1.24
CA PRO A 66 -4.61 -9.71 -2.31
C PRO A 66 -5.70 -9.21 -3.27
N LEU A 67 -5.46 -8.05 -3.85
CA LEU A 67 -6.38 -7.41 -4.78
C LEU A 67 -6.52 -8.20 -6.09
N TYR A 68 -5.45 -8.90 -6.49
CA TYR A 68 -5.37 -9.79 -7.65
C TYR A 68 -4.96 -11.19 -7.17
N GLU A 69 -5.67 -12.22 -7.61
CA GLU A 69 -5.33 -13.65 -7.43
C GLU A 69 -4.89 -14.25 -8.77
#